data_AF-A0A3Q8ZHV9-F1
#
_entry.id   AF-A0A3Q8ZHV9-F1
#
_cell.length_a   1.000
_cell.length_b   1.000
_cell.length_c   1.000
_cell.angle_alpha   90.00
_cell.angle_beta   90.00
_cell.angle_gamma   90.00
#
_symmetry.space_group_name_H-M   'P 1'
#
loop_
_entity.id
_entity.type
_entity.pdbx_description
1 polymer ?
#
loop_
_entity_poly.entity_id
_entity_poly.type
_entity_poly.pdbx_seq_one_letter_code
_entity_poly.pdbx_strand_id
1 'polypeptide(L)' 'MLQSTPKPQRKSVNTSIDSQLIKDAKALGINISRAAEAGIAKAIAAEKTRRWQEENKEAIQSSNEYVRRNGLPLAKHRLF' A
#
# COMPACT_ATOMS: atom_id res chain seq x y z
N MET A 1 21.14 -1.66 23.48
CA MET A 1 21.65 -0.74 22.44
C MET A 1 20.47 -0.23 21.63
N LEU A 2 20.10 1.03 21.81
CA LEU A 2 18.99 1.65 21.04
C LEU A 2 19.49 1.90 19.62
N GLN A 3 19.01 1.11 18.66
CA GLN A 3 19.32 1.31 17.25
C GLN A 3 18.56 2.56 16.76
N SER A 4 19.30 3.64 16.45
CA SER A 4 18.74 4.81 15.78
C SER A 4 18.25 4.41 14.39
N THR A 5 16.95 4.47 14.15
CA THR A 5 16.38 4.29 12.81
C THR A 5 16.98 5.34 11.86
N PRO A 6 17.63 4.93 10.76
CA PRO A 6 18.25 5.87 9.84
C PRO A 6 17.20 6.78 9.21
N LYS A 7 17.47 8.08 9.23
CA LYS A 7 16.58 9.09 8.63
C LYS A 7 16.49 8.81 7.13
N PRO A 8 15.28 8.71 6.54
CA PRO A 8 15.14 8.39 5.13
C PRO A 8 15.88 9.43 4.27
N GLN A 9 16.78 8.95 3.41
CA GLN A 9 17.48 9.82 2.47
C GLN A 9 16.50 10.26 1.38
N ARG A 10 16.15 11.54 1.39
CA ARG A 10 15.26 12.13 0.39
C ARG A 10 16.07 12.61 -0.80
N LYS A 11 15.67 12.22 -2.00
CA LYS A 11 16.19 12.78 -3.25
C LYS A 11 15.17 13.74 -3.83
N SER A 12 15.62 14.92 -4.24
CA SER A 12 14.79 15.85 -5.01
C SER A 12 14.58 15.28 -6.41
N VAL A 13 13.34 15.32 -6.89
CA VAL A 13 12.96 14.86 -8.23
C VAL A 13 12.18 15.99 -8.90
N ASN A 14 12.54 16.33 -10.13
CA ASN A 14 11.76 17.26 -10.94
C ASN A 14 10.58 16.50 -11.56
N THR A 15 9.36 17.01 -11.38
CA THR A 15 8.15 16.35 -11.88
C THR A 15 7.14 17.42 -12.27
N SER A 16 6.47 17.21 -13.41
CA SER A 16 5.38 18.06 -13.88
C SER A 16 4.09 17.70 -13.14
N ILE A 17 3.50 18.68 -12.45
CA ILE A 17 2.19 18.58 -11.79
C ILE A 17 1.31 19.67 -12.37
N ASP A 18 0.01 19.40 -12.47
CA ASP A 18 -0.98 20.36 -12.93
C ASP A 18 -0.88 21.69 -12.15
N SER A 19 -0.86 22.79 -12.90
CA SER A 19 -0.63 24.11 -12.35
C SER A 19 -1.76 24.60 -11.43
N GLN A 20 -3.01 24.17 -11.67
CA GLN A 20 -4.12 24.47 -10.76
C GLN A 20 -4.02 23.70 -9.46
N LEU A 21 -3.66 22.41 -9.52
CA LEU A 21 -3.45 21.63 -8.30
C LEU A 21 -2.37 22.24 -7.40
N ILE A 22 -1.30 22.80 -7.99
CA ILE A 22 -0.27 23.52 -7.22
C ILE A 22 -0.84 24.80 -6.59
N LYS A 23 -1.64 25.58 -7.33
CA LYS A 23 -2.25 26.81 -6.81
C LYS A 23 -3.20 26.50 -5.66
N ASP A 24 -4.08 25.51 -5.82
CA ASP A 24 -5.03 25.09 -4.80
C ASP A 24 -4.31 24.56 -3.57
N ALA A 25 -3.29 23.71 -3.75
CA ALA A 25 -2.49 23.19 -2.65
C ALA A 25 -1.80 24.33 -1.86
N LYS A 26 -1.24 25.33 -2.55
CA LYS A 26 -0.65 26.50 -1.90
C LYS A 26 -1.69 27.34 -1.17
N ALA A 27 -2.85 27.59 -1.78
CA ALA A 27 -3.94 28.34 -1.16
C ALA A 27 -4.47 27.66 0.11
N LEU A 28 -4.47 26.33 0.14
CA LEU A 28 -4.89 25.51 1.28
C LEU A 28 -3.76 25.21 2.27
N GLY A 29 -2.55 25.73 2.06
CA GLY A 29 -1.39 25.47 2.94
C GLY A 29 -0.90 24.01 2.94
N ILE A 30 -1.21 23.24 1.90
CA ILE A 30 -0.84 21.84 1.78
C ILE A 30 0.65 21.73 1.43
N ASN A 31 1.37 20.88 2.19
CA ASN A 31 2.74 20.55 1.88
C ASN A 31 2.80 19.59 0.68
N ILE A 32 3.05 20.15 -0.52
CA ILE A 32 3.07 19.42 -1.79
C ILE A 32 4.04 18.24 -1.77
N SER A 33 5.26 18.43 -1.24
CA SER A 33 6.25 17.35 -1.18
C SER A 33 5.79 16.18 -0.32
N ARG A 34 5.18 16.46 0.84
CA ARG A 34 4.63 15.42 1.72
C ARG A 34 3.42 14.72 1.11
N ALA A 35 2.54 15.47 0.44
CA ALA A 35 1.39 14.91 -0.27
C ALA A 35 1.85 14.00 -1.43
N ALA A 36 2.85 14.42 -2.19
CA ALA A 36 3.44 13.63 -3.27
C ALA A 36 4.08 12.34 -2.74
N GLU A 37 4.88 12.42 -1.66
CA GLU A 37 5.49 11.25 -1.01
C GLU A 37 4.42 10.24 -0.56
N ALA A 38 3.34 10.72 0.08
CA ALA A 38 2.23 9.86 0.50
C ALA A 38 1.48 9.23 -0.70
N GLY A 39 1.27 9.99 -1.78
CA GLY A 39 0.64 9.49 -3.00
C GLY A 39 1.47 8.40 -3.67
N ILE A 40 2.77 8.62 -3.80
CA ILE A 40 3.72 7.65 -4.37
C ILE A 40 3.77 6.37 -3.52
N ALA A 41 3.85 6.51 -2.19
CA ALA A 41 3.85 5.37 -1.28
C ALA A 41 2.58 4.51 -1.44
N LYS A 42 1.41 5.14 -1.54
CA LYS A 42 0.13 4.43 -1.78
C LYS A 42 0.12 3.72 -3.13
N ALA A 43 0.58 4.38 -4.20
CA ALA A 43 0.66 3.78 -5.53
C ALA A 43 1.60 2.56 -5.56
N ILE A 44 2.76 2.66 -4.93
CA ILE A 44 3.71 1.53 -4.80
C ILE A 44 3.09 0.38 -4.02
N ALA A 45 2.43 0.66 -2.89
CA ALA A 45 1.77 -0.37 -2.09
C ALA A 45 0.70 -1.09 -2.90
N ALA A 46 -0.17 -0.35 -3.60
CA ALA A 46 -1.22 -0.93 -4.44
C ALA A 46 -0.63 -1.83 -5.55
N GLU A 47 0.43 -1.38 -6.22
CA GLU A 47 1.07 -2.16 -7.29
C GLU A 47 1.74 -3.42 -6.74
N LYS A 48 2.41 -3.35 -5.58
CA LYS A 48 2.96 -4.53 -4.91
C LYS A 48 1.87 -5.53 -4.54
N THR A 49 0.76 -5.05 -3.99
CA THR A 49 -0.40 -5.90 -3.67
C THR A 49 -0.95 -6.56 -4.92
N ARG A 50 -1.12 -5.81 -6.02
CA ARG A 50 -1.60 -6.36 -7.30
C ARG A 50 -0.70 -7.49 -7.80
N ARG A 51 0.62 -7.27 -7.84
CA ARG A 51 1.59 -8.29 -8.27
C ARG A 51 1.56 -9.53 -7.38
N TRP A 52 1.55 -9.32 -6.07
CA TRP A 52 1.46 -10.42 -5.12
C TRP A 52 0.18 -11.24 -5.31
N GLN A 53 -0.96 -10.59 -5.53
CA GLN A 53 -2.23 -11.28 -5.81
C GLN A 53 -2.19 -12.09 -7.11
N GLU A 54 -1.52 -11.58 -8.15
CA GLU A 54 -1.33 -12.29 -9.41
C GLU A 54 -0.44 -13.52 -9.24
N GLU A 55 0.69 -13.37 -8.57
CA GLU A 55 1.63 -14.46 -8.26
C GLU A 55 0.98 -15.55 -7.38
N ASN A 56 0.14 -15.15 -6.43
CA ASN A 56 -0.49 -16.06 -5.47
C ASN A 56 -1.89 -16.50 -5.89
N LYS A 57 -2.33 -16.15 -7.11
CA LYS A 57 -3.70 -16.40 -7.56
C LYS A 57 -4.08 -17.87 -7.47
N GLU A 58 -3.21 -18.76 -7.92
CA GLU A 58 -3.44 -20.22 -7.89
C GLU A 58 -3.48 -20.75 -6.46
N ALA A 59 -2.55 -20.31 -5.59
CA ALA A 59 -2.53 -20.70 -4.19
C ALA A 59 -3.79 -20.23 -3.44
N ILE A 60 -4.23 -18.99 -3.69
CA ILE A 60 -5.46 -18.44 -3.14
C ILE A 60 -6.68 -19.23 -3.66
N GLN A 61 -6.73 -19.55 -4.95
CA GLN A 61 -7.82 -20.35 -5.53
C GLN A 61 -7.89 -21.75 -4.93
N SER A 62 -6.75 -22.45 -4.83
CA SER A 62 -6.66 -23.77 -4.20
C SER A 62 -7.12 -23.74 -2.73
N SER A 63 -6.65 -22.75 -1.97
CA SER A 63 -7.09 -22.54 -0.58
C SER A 63 -8.59 -22.27 -0.48
N ASN A 64 -9.12 -21.41 -1.35
CA ASN A 64 -10.55 -21.10 -1.40
C ASN A 64 -11.39 -22.32 -1.78
N GLU A 65 -10.96 -23.14 -2.75
CA GLU A 65 -11.64 -24.39 -3.08
C GLU A 65 -11.62 -25.37 -1.90
N TYR A 66 -10.49 -25.50 -1.22
CA TYR A 66 -10.37 -26.35 -0.04
C TYR A 66 -11.38 -25.94 1.03
N VAL A 67 -11.48 -24.64 1.34
CA VAL A 67 -12.45 -24.11 2.31
C VAL A 67 -13.89 -24.34 1.86
N ARG A 68 -14.22 -24.16 0.57
CA ARG A 68 -15.57 -24.44 0.06
C ARG A 68 -15.96 -25.91 0.22
N ARG A 69 -15.01 -26.83 -0.01
CA ARG A 69 -15.25 -28.28 0.08
C ARG A 69 -15.28 -28.79 1.51
N ASN A 70 -14.40 -28.29 2.38
CA ASN A 70 -14.16 -28.85 3.72
C ASN A 70 -14.69 -27.96 4.86
N GLY A 71 -15.24 -26.79 4.53
CA GLY A 71 -15.56 -25.76 5.51
C GLY A 71 -14.32 -25.03 6.02
N LEU A 72 -14.53 -24.09 6.93
CA LEU A 72 -13.44 -23.32 7.53
C LEU A 72 -12.57 -24.22 8.45
N PRO A 73 -11.27 -24.32 8.19
CA PRO A 73 -10.36 -25.03 9.07
C PRO A 73 -10.47 -24.49 10.50
N LEU A 74 -10.51 -25.40 11.48
CA LEU A 74 -10.55 -25.07 12.91
C LEU A 74 -11.78 -24.25 13.36
N ALA A 75 -12.82 -24.11 12.54
CA ALA A 75 -14.06 -23.42 12.93
C ALA A 75 -14.68 -23.98 14.21
N LYS A 76 -14.51 -25.30 14.44
CA LYS A 76 -14.92 -26.01 15.66
C LYS A 76 -14.25 -25.53 16.97
N HIS A 77 -13.20 -24.73 16.88
CA HIS A 77 -12.48 -24.18 18.03
C HIS A 77 -12.62 -22.67 18.16
N ARG A 78 -13.44 -22.02 17.31
CA ARG A 78 -13.69 -20.59 17.39
C ARG A 78 -14.55 -20.30 18.63
N LEU A 79 -13.92 -19.81 19.69
CA LEU A 79 -14.59 -19.14 20.80
C LEU A 79 -15.04 -17.77 20.27
N PHE A 80 -16.35 -17.53 20.37
CA PHE A 80 -17.13 -16.36 19.92
C PHE A 80 -16.36 -15.05 19.75
#